data_AF-A0A7C9ANV4-F1
#
_entry.id   AF-A0A7C9ANV4-F1
#
_cell.length_a   1.000
_cell.length_b   1.000
_cell.length_c   1.000
_cell.angle_alpha   90.00
_cell.angle_beta   90.00
_cell.angle_gamma   90.00
#
_symmetry.space_group_name_H-M   'P 1'
#
loop_
_entity.id
_entity.type
_entity.pdbx_description
1 polymer ?
#
loop_
_entity_poly.entity_id
_entity_poly.type
_entity_poly.pdbx_seq_one_letter_code
_entity_poly.pdbx_strand_id
1 'polypeptide(L)'
;PVLTADTILDIQNGRHVLQEMTVDTFIPNDTKILDDGRINIITGPNYSGKSIYIKQVALIVFLSHIGSFVPADAAVVGLTDRVFCATGRKLMTAEQSTFMIDLHQVGMMLRYIYQKLRENNVP
;
A
#
# COMPACT_ATOMS: atom_id res chain seq x y z
N PRO A 1 0.78 12.79 10.72
CA PRO A 1 1.24 11.39 10.88
C PRO A 1 2.47 11.36 11.80
N VAL A 2 2.74 10.23 12.45
CA VAL A 2 3.98 10.00 13.21
C VAL A 2 4.78 8.93 12.47
N LEU A 3 6.02 9.24 12.09
CA LEU A 3 6.94 8.26 11.52
C LEU A 3 7.69 7.54 12.66
N THR A 4 7.83 6.22 12.57
CA THR A 4 8.61 5.42 13.51
C THR A 4 9.59 4.50 12.77
N ALA A 5 10.67 4.10 13.45
CA ALA A 5 11.61 3.08 12.95
C ALA A 5 11.03 1.66 13.04
N ASP A 6 9.96 1.46 13.82
CA ASP A 6 9.31 0.16 13.98
C ASP A 6 8.55 -0.26 12.71
N THR A 7 8.39 -1.56 12.51
CA THR A 7 7.66 -2.12 11.35
C THR A 7 6.15 -2.15 11.61
N ILE A 8 5.55 -0.97 11.86
CA ILE A 8 4.12 -0.84 12.15
C ILE A 8 3.40 0.07 11.15
N LEU A 9 2.12 -0.19 10.91
CA LEU A 9 1.22 0.70 10.21
C LEU A 9 -0.11 0.73 10.94
N ASP A 10 -0.44 1.85 11.55
CA ASP A 10 -1.72 2.08 12.22
C ASP A 10 -2.34 3.37 11.68
N ILE A 11 -3.49 3.25 11.02
CA ILE A 11 -4.23 4.37 10.44
C ILE A 11 -5.63 4.33 11.04
N GLN A 12 -6.05 5.44 11.66
CA GLN A 12 -7.39 5.62 12.22
C GLN A 12 -8.22 6.52 11.30
N ASN A 13 -9.40 6.03 10.91
CA ASN A 13 -10.33 6.71 10.01
C ASN A 13 -9.66 7.27 8.74
N GLY A 14 -8.80 6.47 8.10
CA GLY A 14 -8.12 6.86 6.87
C GLY A 14 -9.10 7.09 5.72
N ARG A 15 -8.81 8.06 4.86
CA ARG A 15 -9.63 8.44 3.70
C ARG A 15 -8.79 8.53 2.44
N HIS A 16 -9.37 8.13 1.31
CA HIS A 16 -8.66 8.21 0.03
C HIS A 16 -8.72 9.65 -0.49
N VAL A 17 -7.62 10.38 -0.40
CA VAL A 17 -7.52 11.82 -0.73
C VAL A 17 -8.26 12.25 -2.00
N LEU A 18 -8.11 11.52 -3.12
CA LEU A 18 -8.80 11.87 -4.37
C LEU A 18 -10.26 11.41 -4.43
N GLN A 19 -10.57 10.21 -3.93
CA GLN A 19 -11.91 9.62 -4.05
C GLN A 19 -12.91 10.34 -3.13
N GLU A 20 -12.46 10.80 -1.95
CA GLU A 20 -13.27 11.59 -1.02
C GLU A 20 -13.83 12.86 -1.68
N MET A 21 -13.07 13.46 -2.61
CA MET A 21 -13.52 14.66 -3.35
C MET A 21 -14.54 14.38 -4.46
N THR A 22 -14.79 13.11 -4.79
CA THR A 22 -15.66 12.72 -5.91
C THR A 22 -17.02 12.16 -5.47
N VAL A 23 -17.26 12.08 -4.17
CA VAL A 23 -18.47 11.50 -3.58
C VAL A 23 -19.01 12.41 -2.50
N ASP A 24 -20.33 12.43 -2.32
CA ASP A 24 -20.96 13.24 -1.26
C ASP A 24 -20.63 12.72 0.14
N THR A 25 -20.38 11.42 0.27
CA THR A 25 -20.03 10.78 1.53
C THR A 25 -18.99 9.70 1.30
N PHE A 26 -17.83 9.84 1.95
CA PHE A 26 -16.78 8.84 1.98
C PHE A 26 -16.74 8.17 3.34
N ILE A 27 -16.77 6.83 3.37
CA ILE A 27 -16.66 6.08 4.62
C ILE A 27 -15.18 5.85 4.93
N PRO A 28 -14.64 6.44 6.01
CA PRO A 28 -13.25 6.23 6.40
C PRO A 28 -13.01 4.77 6.84
N ASN A 29 -11.76 4.31 6.73
CA ASN A 29 -11.40 2.95 7.10
C ASN A 29 -10.11 2.93 7.93
N ASP A 30 -10.10 2.09 8.97
CA ASP A 30 -8.90 1.80 9.73
C ASP A 30 -7.97 0.85 8.98
N THR A 31 -6.68 0.92 9.28
CA THR A 31 -5.67 -0.01 8.80
C THR A 31 -4.70 -0.35 9.90
N LYS A 32 -4.54 -1.64 10.17
CA LYS A 32 -3.56 -2.15 11.13
C LYS A 32 -2.68 -3.19 10.47
N ILE A 33 -1.37 -2.99 10.55
CA ILE A 33 -0.32 -3.95 10.23
C ILE A 33 0.67 -3.86 11.39
N LEU A 34 0.66 -4.86 12.25
CA LEU A 34 1.47 -4.91 13.47
C LEU A 34 2.40 -6.13 13.41
N ASP A 35 3.26 -6.30 14.40
CA ASP A 35 4.25 -7.39 14.40
C ASP A 35 3.64 -8.80 14.43
N ASP A 36 2.43 -8.97 14.97
CA ASP A 36 1.67 -10.23 15.02
C ASP A 36 0.84 -10.50 13.74
N GLY A 37 0.88 -9.60 12.75
CA GLY A 37 0.10 -9.71 11.52
C GLY A 37 0.57 -8.73 10.45
N ARG A 38 1.49 -9.16 9.59
CA ARG A 38 2.09 -8.33 8.52
C ARG A 38 1.38 -8.43 7.16
N ILE A 39 0.36 -9.28 7.04
CA ILE A 39 -0.35 -9.54 5.78
C ILE A 39 -1.86 -9.41 6.02
N ASN A 40 -2.49 -8.50 5.29
CA ASN A 40 -3.94 -8.33 5.29
C ASN A 40 -4.54 -8.93 4.01
N ILE A 41 -5.43 -9.92 4.16
CA ILE A 41 -6.19 -10.51 3.05
C ILE A 41 -7.54 -9.79 2.96
N ILE A 42 -7.75 -9.05 1.87
CA ILE A 42 -8.96 -8.25 1.67
C ILE A 42 -9.86 -8.98 0.66
N THR A 43 -11.03 -9.40 1.10
CA THR A 43 -12.04 -10.10 0.27
C THR A 43 -13.34 -9.29 0.20
N GLY A 44 -14.21 -9.65 -0.75
CA GLY A 44 -15.52 -9.02 -0.91
C GLY A 44 -15.93 -8.83 -2.38
N PRO A 45 -17.20 -8.47 -2.65
CA PRO A 45 -17.74 -8.32 -4.01
C PRO A 45 -17.02 -7.25 -4.83
N ASN A 46 -17.04 -7.35 -6.16
CA ASN A 46 -16.58 -6.24 -7.01
C ASN A 46 -17.35 -4.95 -6.67
N TYR A 47 -16.68 -3.81 -6.81
CA TYR A 47 -17.20 -2.48 -6.45
C TYR A 47 -17.41 -2.22 -4.94
N SER A 48 -17.04 -3.15 -4.06
CA SER A 48 -17.10 -2.94 -2.59
C SER A 48 -15.99 -2.03 -2.02
N GLY A 49 -15.28 -1.25 -2.85
CA GLY A 49 -14.25 -0.32 -2.38
C GLY A 49 -12.87 -0.93 -2.08
N LYS A 50 -12.64 -2.24 -2.24
CA LYS A 50 -11.34 -2.89 -1.93
C LYS A 50 -10.12 -2.21 -2.57
N SER A 51 -10.20 -1.89 -3.87
CA SER A 51 -9.09 -1.23 -4.57
C SER A 51 -8.91 0.23 -4.15
N ILE A 52 -9.98 0.89 -3.69
CA ILE A 52 -9.91 2.24 -3.12
C ILE A 52 -9.20 2.18 -1.77
N TYR A 53 -9.56 1.22 -0.93
CA TYR A 53 -8.90 0.99 0.36
C TYR A 53 -7.40 0.72 0.21
N ILE A 54 -6.99 -0.19 -0.68
CA ILE A 54 -5.56 -0.49 -0.88
C ILE A 54 -4.78 0.76 -1.34
N LYS A 55 -5.34 1.53 -2.28
CA LYS A 55 -4.73 2.77 -2.76
C LYS A 55 -4.68 3.85 -1.68
N GLN A 56 -5.72 3.96 -0.85
CA GLN A 56 -5.76 4.86 0.30
C GLN A 56 -4.57 4.62 1.22
N VAL A 57 -4.36 3.36 1.62
CA VAL A 57 -3.24 2.98 2.50
C VAL A 57 -1.91 3.37 1.88
N ALA A 58 -1.68 3.02 0.61
CA ALA A 58 -0.46 3.37 -0.11
C ALA A 58 -0.22 4.89 -0.21
N LEU A 59 -1.28 5.67 -0.46
CA LEU A 59 -1.19 7.13 -0.53
C LEU A 59 -0.91 7.75 0.84
N ILE A 60 -1.50 7.24 1.93
CA ILE A 60 -1.21 7.72 3.29
C ILE A 60 0.25 7.44 3.66
N VAL A 61 0.78 6.26 3.32
CA VAL A 61 2.21 5.94 3.52
C VAL A 61 3.09 6.90 2.72
N PHE A 62 2.77 7.13 1.45
CA PHE A 62 3.52 8.07 0.60
C PHE A 62 3.51 9.51 1.14
N LEU A 63 2.32 10.04 1.47
CA LEU A 63 2.16 11.38 2.03
C LEU A 63 2.92 11.55 3.34
N SER A 64 2.97 10.51 4.18
CA SER A 64 3.74 10.54 5.42
C SER A 64 5.25 10.70 5.17
N HIS A 65 5.80 10.04 4.16
CA HIS A 65 7.24 10.06 3.87
C HIS A 65 7.71 11.36 3.18
N ILE A 66 6.80 12.11 2.56
CA ILE A 66 7.12 13.45 2.01
C ILE A 66 6.95 14.58 3.03
N GLY A 67 6.59 14.26 4.27
CA GLY A 67 6.35 15.25 5.33
C GLY A 67 5.00 15.98 5.24
N SER A 68 4.04 15.44 4.48
CA SER A 68 2.70 16.01 4.36
C SER A 68 1.80 15.60 5.53
N PHE A 69 0.78 16.41 5.81
CA PHE A 69 -0.40 15.92 6.52
C PHE A 69 -1.07 14.81 5.71
N VAL A 70 -1.76 13.91 6.42
CA VAL A 70 -2.44 12.74 5.84
C VAL A 70 -3.94 12.82 6.09
N PRO A 71 -4.77 12.29 5.17
CA PRO A 71 -6.22 12.23 5.32
C PRO A 71 -6.64 11.12 6.29
N ALA A 72 -6.36 11.28 7.58
CA ALA A 72 -6.71 10.36 8.65
C ALA A 72 -6.82 11.14 9.97
N ASP A 73 -7.53 10.59 10.96
CA ASP A 73 -7.64 11.24 12.27
C ASP A 73 -6.33 11.07 13.06
N ALA A 74 -5.73 9.89 12.95
CA ALA A 74 -4.39 9.59 13.43
C ALA A 74 -3.71 8.58 12.49
N ALA A 75 -2.39 8.67 12.36
CA ALA A 75 -1.61 7.70 11.59
C ALA A 75 -0.21 7.55 12.17
N VAL A 76 0.19 6.32 12.45
CA VAL A 76 1.56 5.91 12.78
C VAL A 76 2.07 5.05 11.63
N VAL A 77 3.18 5.47 11.03
CA VAL A 77 3.72 4.86 9.82
C VAL A 77 5.18 4.50 10.05
N GLY A 78 5.49 3.20 9.97
CA GLY A 78 6.85 2.69 9.97
C GLY A 78 7.62 3.13 8.74
N LEU A 79 8.92 3.34 8.89
CA LEU A 79 9.81 3.69 7.78
C LEU A 79 9.70 2.64 6.68
N THR A 80 9.22 3.09 5.52
CA THR A 80 8.97 2.26 4.34
C THR A 80 9.94 2.67 3.25
N ASP A 81 10.69 1.71 2.74
CA ASP A 81 11.66 1.90 1.66
C ASP A 81 11.00 1.96 0.28
N ARG A 82 10.05 1.06 0.02
CA ARG A 82 9.38 0.92 -1.27
C ARG A 82 7.93 0.50 -1.11
N VAL A 83 7.06 1.16 -1.87
CA VAL A 83 5.66 0.75 -2.05
C VAL A 83 5.55 0.03 -3.38
N PHE A 84 5.29 -1.26 -3.34
CA PHE A 84 5.04 -2.06 -4.53
C PHE A 84 3.55 -2.17 -4.82
N CYS A 85 3.19 -2.12 -6.09
CA CYS A 85 1.81 -2.28 -6.52
C CYS A 85 1.77 -3.05 -7.84
N ALA A 86 1.10 -4.20 -7.84
CA ALA A 86 0.75 -4.93 -9.05
C ALA A 86 -0.68 -4.56 -9.41
N THR A 87 -0.85 -3.58 -10.31
CA THR A 87 -2.17 -3.24 -10.86
C THR A 87 -2.18 -3.62 -12.33
N GLY A 88 -3.08 -4.51 -12.73
CA GLY A 88 -3.18 -5.06 -14.08
C GLY A 88 -3.61 -4.05 -15.15
N ARG A 89 -2.78 -3.04 -15.42
CA ARG A 89 -2.93 -2.18 -16.60
C ARG A 89 -2.17 -2.82 -17.75
N LYS A 90 -2.93 -3.23 -18.77
CA LYS A 90 -2.39 -3.58 -20.09
C LYS A 90 -1.89 -2.30 -20.75
N LEU A 91 -0.60 -2.19 -21.04
CA LEU A 91 -0.13 -1.25 -22.05
C LEU A 91 -0.56 -1.81 -23.40
N MET A 92 -1.38 -1.08 -24.17
CA MET A 92 -1.82 -1.51 -25.51
C MET A 92 -0.64 -1.65 -26.49
N THR A 93 0.52 -1.13 -26.11
CA THR A 93 1.77 -1.10 -26.89
C THR A 93 2.81 -2.11 -26.43
N ALA A 94 2.54 -2.90 -25.38
CA ALA A 94 3.49 -3.90 -24.90
C ALA A 94 3.40 -5.18 -25.74
N GLU A 95 4.54 -5.65 -26.28
CA GLU A 95 4.64 -6.92 -27.02
C GLU A 95 4.49 -8.18 -26.12
N GLN A 96 4.29 -7.97 -24.83
CA GLN A 96 4.20 -9.04 -23.83
C GLN A 96 2.75 -9.24 -23.37
N SER A 97 2.40 -10.49 -23.02
CA SER A 97 1.07 -10.79 -22.48
C SER A 97 0.88 -10.15 -21.10
N THR A 98 -0.36 -9.78 -20.77
CA THR A 98 -0.70 -9.22 -19.45
C THR A 98 -0.24 -10.15 -18.32
N PHE A 99 -0.40 -11.47 -18.50
CA PHE A 99 0.06 -12.46 -17.54
C PHE A 99 1.58 -12.40 -17.31
N MET A 100 2.37 -12.25 -18.38
CA MET A 100 3.83 -12.17 -18.28
C MET A 100 4.26 -10.88 -17.59
N ILE A 101 3.57 -9.76 -17.84
CA ILE A 101 3.82 -8.48 -17.16
C ILE A 101 3.56 -8.62 -15.66
N ASP A 102 2.42 -9.21 -15.27
CA ASP A 102 2.05 -9.40 -13.87
C ASP A 102 3.07 -10.32 -13.15
N LEU A 103 3.48 -11.42 -13.80
CA LEU A 103 4.48 -12.33 -13.26
C LEU A 103 5.83 -11.65 -13.08
N HIS A 104 6.24 -10.82 -14.04
CA HIS A 104 7.49 -10.06 -13.95
C HIS A 104 7.44 -9.04 -12.81
N GLN A 105 6.32 -8.34 -12.62
CA GLN A 105 6.13 -7.42 -11.48
C GLN A 105 6.28 -8.14 -10.14
N VAL A 106 5.60 -9.27 -9.95
CA VAL A 106 5.72 -10.07 -8.72
C VAL A 106 7.16 -10.59 -8.52
N GLY A 107 7.80 -11.06 -9.60
CA GLY A 107 9.19 -11.53 -9.55
C GLY A 107 10.18 -10.44 -9.14
N MET A 108 9.99 -9.20 -9.62
CA MET A 108 10.79 -8.05 -9.20
C MET A 108 10.60 -7.73 -7.71
N MET A 109 9.35 -7.76 -7.22
CA MET A 109 9.03 -7.52 -5.81
C MET A 109 9.72 -8.56 -4.90
N LEU A 110 9.57 -9.85 -5.23
CA LEU A 110 10.16 -10.95 -4.46
C LEU A 110 11.69 -10.88 -4.46
N ARG A 111 12.32 -10.57 -5.60
CA ARG A 111 13.78 -10.45 -5.70
C ARG A 111 14.31 -9.32 -4.81
N TYR A 112 13.63 -8.17 -4.81
CA TYR A 112 14.02 -7.05 -3.97
C TYR A 112 13.91 -7.40 -2.48
N ILE A 113 12.77 -7.97 -2.07
CA ILE A 113 12.56 -8.38 -0.68
C ILE A 113 13.61 -9.41 -0.26
N TYR A 114 13.91 -10.39 -1.11
CA TYR A 114 14.91 -11.41 -0.83
C TYR A 114 16.32 -10.82 -0.65
N GLN A 115 16.72 -9.86 -1.49
CA GLN A 115 18.00 -9.16 -1.34
C GLN A 115 18.06 -8.37 -0.03
N LYS A 116 17.01 -7.60 0.28
CA LYS A 116 16.94 -6.80 1.51
C LYS A 116 16.96 -7.67 2.77
N LEU A 117 16.28 -8.82 2.75
CA LEU A 117 16.34 -9.78 3.86
C LEU A 117 17.75 -10.35 4.04
N ARG A 118 18.54 -10.52 2.98
CA ARG A 118 19.95 -10.96 3.08
C ARG A 118 20.87 -9.86 3.60
N GLU A 119 20.65 -8.61 3.20
CA GLU A 119 21.41 -7.46 3.71
C GLU A 119 21.14 -7.20 5.19
N ASN A 120 19.91 -7.44 5.65
CA ASN A 120 19.55 -7.34 7.07
C ASN A 120 19.92 -8.61 7.88
N ASN A 121 20.24 -9.72 7.23
CA ASN A 121 20.74 -10.98 7.83
C ASN A 121 22.23 -11.22 7.50
N VAL A 122 23.04 -10.17 7.40
CA VAL A 122 24.49 -10.34 7.58
C VAL A 122 24.68 -10.88 9.01
N PRO A 123 25.52 -11.92 9.24
CA PRO A 123 25.63 -12.60 10.53
C PRO A 123 25.79 -11.65 11.73
#